data_AF-A0A6H2GTJ3-F1
#
_entry.id   AF-A0A6H2GTJ3-F1
#
_cell.length_a   1.000
_cell.length_b   1.000
_cell.length_c   1.000
_cell.angle_alpha   90.00
_cell.angle_beta   90.00
_cell.angle_gamma   90.00
#
_symmetry.space_group_name_H-M   'P 1'
#
loop_
_entity.id
_entity.type
_entity.pdbx_description
1 polymer ?
#
loop_
_entity_poly.entity_id
_entity_poly.type
_entity_poly.pdbx_seq_one_letter_code
_entity_poly.pdbx_strand_id
1 'polypeptide(L)'
;MNDRMRQYASQLQELAAVRKQAQDAHAAAAKLATAVRQAAAAIDDEAIRAQQARVAKAKGVYEPLYAGYTALGQRSRNAGSKETAKALRLQADLMKSGVQLARQAVRLQEEQLAELRRARSAKIADVRRILAGLEPVNDTLRVRKAAARIPESALRDALRDFSAAARKSDAALVDRALGSMLGSGSQLLAQWRAIAELERQYSGIAEQARRRLAGYGVTAG
;
A
#
# COMPACT_ATOMS: atom_id res chain seq x y z
N MET A 1 -7.91 -41.49 32.33
CA MET A 1 -9.04 -40.60 31.96
C MET A 1 -8.79 -39.14 32.38
N ASN A 2 -8.45 -38.86 33.66
CA ASN A 2 -8.19 -37.48 34.14
C ASN A 2 -7.07 -36.73 33.40
N ASP A 3 -5.96 -37.39 33.05
CA ASP A 3 -4.85 -36.73 32.35
C ASP A 3 -5.18 -36.37 30.90
N ARG A 4 -5.90 -37.22 30.17
CA ARG A 4 -6.36 -36.93 28.80
C ARG A 4 -7.34 -35.76 28.75
N MET A 5 -8.22 -35.64 29.75
CA MET A 5 -9.12 -34.49 29.87
C MET A 5 -8.36 -33.19 30.16
N ARG A 6 -7.33 -33.23 31.01
CA ARG A 6 -6.44 -32.07 31.26
C ARG A 6 -5.68 -31.67 30.00
N GLN A 7 -5.12 -32.64 29.27
CA GLN A 7 -4.43 -32.42 27.99
C GLN A 7 -5.35 -31.77 26.95
N TYR A 8 -6.59 -32.25 26.84
CA TYR A 8 -7.57 -31.68 25.94
C TYR A 8 -7.94 -30.24 26.33
N ALA A 9 -8.16 -29.98 27.63
CA ALA A 9 -8.44 -28.63 28.13
C ALA A 9 -7.29 -27.66 27.82
N SER A 10 -6.02 -28.07 28.01
CA SER A 10 -4.86 -27.25 27.66
C SER A 10 -4.77 -27.01 26.14
N GLN A 11 -5.07 -28.01 25.32
CA GLN A 11 -5.07 -27.87 23.85
C GLN A 11 -6.14 -26.88 23.39
N LEU A 12 -7.33 -26.88 23.99
CA LEU A 12 -8.39 -25.93 23.67
C LEU A 12 -8.01 -24.50 24.05
N GLN A 13 -7.39 -24.30 25.21
CA GLN A 13 -6.87 -22.99 25.61
C GLN A 13 -5.82 -22.48 24.65
N GLU A 14 -4.86 -23.34 24.26
CA GLU A 14 -3.82 -22.97 23.31
C GLU A 14 -4.42 -22.64 21.93
N LEU A 15 -5.35 -23.47 21.44
CA LEU A 15 -6.03 -23.25 20.18
C LEU A 15 -6.77 -21.91 20.16
N ALA A 16 -7.49 -21.58 21.24
CA ALA A 16 -8.19 -20.30 21.37
C ALA A 16 -7.22 -19.12 21.36
N ALA A 17 -6.10 -19.23 22.07
CA ALA A 17 -5.06 -18.20 22.12
C ALA A 17 -4.42 -17.96 20.74
N VAL A 18 -4.00 -19.04 20.05
CA VAL A 18 -3.38 -18.94 18.71
C VAL A 18 -4.36 -18.40 17.68
N ARG A 19 -5.62 -18.84 17.72
CA ARG A 19 -6.67 -18.34 16.81
C ARG A 19 -6.93 -16.85 17.01
N LYS A 20 -7.05 -16.41 18.26
CA LYS A 20 -7.22 -14.98 18.60
C LYS A 20 -6.02 -14.17 18.14
N GLN A 21 -4.80 -14.62 18.45
CA GLN A 21 -3.57 -13.94 18.04
C GLN A 21 -3.49 -13.78 16.52
N ALA A 22 -3.84 -14.83 15.76
CA ALA A 22 -3.85 -14.78 14.29
C ALA A 22 -4.88 -13.77 13.75
N GLN A 23 -6.07 -13.70 14.36
CA GLN A 23 -7.12 -12.76 13.97
C GLN A 23 -6.72 -11.30 14.28
N ASP A 24 -6.18 -11.05 15.47
CA ASP A 24 -5.74 -9.72 15.89
C ASP A 24 -4.58 -9.22 15.00
N ALA A 25 -3.60 -10.09 14.71
CA ALA A 25 -2.50 -9.79 13.80
C ALA A 25 -3.00 -9.45 12.39
N HIS A 26 -3.93 -10.25 11.86
CA HIS A 26 -4.53 -10.00 10.55
C HIS A 26 -5.22 -8.63 10.48
N ALA A 27 -6.07 -8.33 11.47
CA ALA A 27 -6.83 -7.09 11.52
C ALA A 27 -5.91 -5.87 11.62
N ALA A 28 -4.88 -5.93 12.47
CA ALA A 28 -3.89 -4.86 12.60
C ALA A 28 -3.10 -4.66 11.29
N ALA A 29 -2.60 -5.72 10.69
CA ALA A 29 -1.82 -5.65 9.46
C ALA A 29 -2.65 -5.18 8.26
N ALA A 30 -3.90 -5.61 8.12
CA ALA A 30 -4.80 -5.16 7.06
C ALA A 30 -5.13 -3.67 7.17
N LYS A 31 -5.36 -3.18 8.41
CA LYS A 31 -5.52 -1.74 8.67
C LYS A 31 -4.27 -0.97 8.29
N LEU A 32 -3.10 -1.44 8.72
CA LEU A 32 -1.82 -0.80 8.40
C LEU A 32 -1.57 -0.76 6.89
N ALA A 33 -1.75 -1.87 6.18
CA ALA A 33 -1.59 -1.93 4.74
C ALA A 33 -2.52 -0.93 4.02
N THR A 34 -3.74 -0.75 4.52
CA THR A 34 -4.68 0.24 3.98
C THR A 34 -4.21 1.67 4.25
N ALA A 35 -3.78 1.96 5.48
CA ALA A 35 -3.23 3.27 5.83
C ALA A 35 -2.00 3.63 4.99
N VAL A 36 -1.09 2.67 4.77
CA VAL A 36 0.09 2.85 3.90
C VAL A 36 -0.32 3.15 2.45
N ARG A 37 -1.33 2.46 1.90
CA ARG A 37 -1.83 2.75 0.53
C ARG A 37 -2.37 4.17 0.40
N GLN A 38 -3.11 4.63 1.40
CA GLN A 38 -3.69 5.97 1.42
C GLN A 38 -2.60 7.03 1.58
N ALA A 39 -1.71 6.85 2.55
CA ALA A 39 -0.64 7.78 2.84
C ALA A 39 0.39 7.89 1.70
N ALA A 40 0.61 6.83 0.91
CA ALA A 40 1.49 6.89 -0.26
C ALA A 40 1.14 8.00 -1.27
N ALA A 41 -0.12 8.46 -1.32
CA ALA A 41 -0.50 9.60 -2.15
C ALA A 41 0.13 10.93 -1.69
N ALA A 42 0.53 11.06 -0.42
CA ALA A 42 1.13 12.29 0.11
C ALA A 42 2.64 12.42 -0.21
N ILE A 43 3.27 11.38 -0.76
CA ILE A 43 4.71 11.42 -1.11
C ILE A 43 4.99 12.60 -2.04
N ASP A 44 5.96 13.44 -1.66
CA ASP A 44 6.44 14.62 -2.40
C ASP A 44 5.37 15.63 -2.82
N ASP A 45 4.16 15.57 -2.25
CA ASP A 45 3.03 16.37 -2.72
C ASP A 45 3.26 17.88 -2.51
N GLU A 46 3.83 18.26 -1.38
CA GLU A 46 4.20 19.65 -1.09
C GLU A 46 5.30 20.16 -2.03
N ALA A 47 6.34 19.35 -2.27
CA ALA A 47 7.44 19.71 -3.18
C ALA A 47 6.94 19.93 -4.61
N ILE A 48 6.03 19.07 -5.08
CA ILE A 48 5.38 19.23 -6.39
C ILE A 48 4.52 20.49 -6.42
N ARG A 49 3.69 20.74 -5.40
CA ARG A 49 2.87 21.95 -5.30
C ARG A 49 3.72 23.22 -5.32
N ALA A 50 4.80 23.26 -4.56
CA ALA A 50 5.74 24.38 -4.53
C ALA A 50 6.38 24.61 -5.90
N GLN A 51 6.83 23.56 -6.60
CA GLN A 51 7.41 23.69 -7.93
C GLN A 51 6.37 24.11 -8.99
N GLN A 52 5.14 23.64 -8.90
CA GLN A 52 4.03 24.10 -9.75
C GLN A 52 3.78 25.59 -9.57
N ALA A 53 3.77 26.08 -8.34
CA ALA A 53 3.62 27.51 -8.04
C ALA A 53 4.79 28.34 -8.63
N ARG A 54 6.02 27.82 -8.57
CA ARG A 54 7.20 28.45 -9.19
C ARG A 54 7.07 28.56 -10.71
N VAL A 55 6.66 27.48 -11.38
CA VAL A 55 6.39 27.46 -12.83
C VAL A 55 5.30 28.48 -13.18
N ALA A 56 4.20 28.50 -12.45
CA ALA A 56 3.10 29.44 -12.68
C ALA A 56 3.56 30.90 -12.52
N LYS A 57 4.34 31.18 -11.46
CA LYS A 57 4.93 32.50 -11.23
C LYS A 57 5.88 32.90 -12.37
N ALA A 58 6.77 32.00 -12.81
CA ALA A 58 7.70 32.28 -13.90
C ALA A 58 6.96 32.58 -15.20
N LYS A 59 5.93 31.80 -15.54
CA LYS A 59 5.07 32.07 -16.69
C LYS A 59 4.41 33.45 -16.59
N GLY A 60 3.81 33.77 -15.44
CA GLY A 60 3.17 35.07 -15.21
C GLY A 60 4.13 36.25 -15.34
N VAL A 61 5.38 36.12 -14.85
CA VAL A 61 6.41 37.17 -14.97
C VAL A 61 6.84 37.40 -16.42
N TYR A 62 6.94 36.33 -17.23
CA TYR A 62 7.40 36.43 -18.61
C TYR A 62 6.29 36.65 -19.65
N GLU A 63 5.02 36.48 -19.28
CA GLU A 63 3.87 36.69 -20.17
C GLU A 63 3.87 38.07 -20.85
N PRO A 64 4.10 39.20 -20.14
CA PRO A 64 4.15 40.51 -20.77
C PRO A 64 5.30 40.65 -21.78
N LEU A 65 6.44 40.00 -21.52
CA LEU A 65 7.59 40.00 -22.43
C LEU A 65 7.25 39.28 -23.74
N TYR A 66 6.56 38.13 -23.65
CA TYR A 66 6.11 37.38 -24.82
C TYR A 66 5.03 38.13 -25.61
N ALA A 67 4.08 38.76 -24.92
CA ALA A 67 3.05 39.60 -25.54
C ALA A 67 3.67 40.79 -26.27
N GLY A 68 4.64 41.49 -25.64
CA GLY A 68 5.35 42.62 -26.25
C GLY A 68 6.13 42.23 -27.50
N TYR A 69 6.90 41.13 -27.45
CA TYR A 69 7.62 40.59 -28.62
C TYR A 69 6.66 40.23 -29.77
N THR A 70 5.54 39.58 -29.45
CA THR A 70 4.53 39.19 -30.44
C THR A 70 3.85 40.41 -31.07
N ALA A 71 3.51 41.41 -30.26
CA ALA A 71 2.89 42.66 -30.72
C ALA A 71 3.83 43.45 -31.64
N LEU A 72 5.14 43.51 -31.34
CA LEU A 72 6.13 44.15 -32.23
C LEU A 72 6.21 43.43 -33.59
N GLY A 73 6.21 42.09 -33.58
CA GLY A 73 6.16 41.29 -34.79
C GLY A 73 4.92 41.57 -35.64
N GLN A 74 3.74 41.67 -35.01
CA GLN A 74 2.48 42.01 -35.70
C GLN A 74 2.50 43.45 -36.25
N ARG A 75 2.93 44.43 -35.45
CA ARG A 75 3.04 45.84 -35.89
C ARG A 75 4.00 46.00 -37.06
N SER A 76 5.10 45.25 -37.09
CA SER A 76 6.04 45.26 -38.22
C SER A 76 5.40 44.74 -39.52
N ARG A 77 4.57 43.69 -39.43
CA ARG A 77 3.87 43.14 -40.61
C ARG A 77 2.82 44.09 -41.16
N ASN A 78 2.18 44.86 -40.29
CA ASN A 78 1.11 45.80 -40.62
C ASN A 78 1.62 47.24 -40.83
N ALA A 79 2.93 47.45 -40.91
CA ALA A 79 3.52 48.77 -41.03
C ALA A 79 3.30 49.34 -42.44
N GLY A 80 2.75 50.57 -42.52
CA GLY A 80 2.49 51.25 -43.79
C GLY A 80 3.72 51.73 -44.56
N SER A 81 4.92 51.64 -43.97
CA SER A 81 6.18 52.01 -44.64
C SER A 81 7.28 50.98 -44.37
N LYS A 82 8.21 50.84 -45.33
CA LYS A 82 9.35 49.92 -45.20
C LYS A 82 10.31 50.31 -44.07
N GLU A 83 10.44 51.61 -43.79
CA GLU A 83 11.33 52.14 -42.75
C GLU A 83 10.77 51.87 -41.36
N THR A 84 9.47 52.10 -41.15
CA THR A 84 8.81 51.75 -39.88
C THR A 84 8.79 50.24 -39.64
N ALA A 85 8.59 49.43 -40.68
CA ALA A 85 8.69 47.98 -40.60
C ALA A 85 10.09 47.51 -40.14
N LYS A 86 11.16 48.13 -40.66
CA LYS A 86 12.57 47.85 -40.29
C LYS A 86 12.86 48.24 -38.84
N ALA A 87 12.43 49.43 -38.40
CA ALA A 87 12.64 49.89 -37.03
C ALA A 87 11.95 48.96 -36.00
N LEU A 88 10.72 48.52 -36.28
CA LEU A 88 9.99 47.57 -35.42
C LEU A 88 10.63 46.18 -35.38
N ARG A 89 11.23 45.71 -36.49
CA ARG A 89 12.01 44.45 -36.50
C ARG A 89 13.25 44.55 -35.64
N LEU A 90 13.99 45.65 -35.74
CA LEU A 90 15.17 45.87 -34.92
C LEU A 90 14.82 45.83 -33.42
N GLN A 91 13.72 46.46 -33.01
CA GLN A 91 13.22 46.37 -31.62
C GLN A 91 12.85 44.93 -31.22
N ALA A 92 12.17 44.18 -32.09
CA ALA A 92 11.86 42.78 -31.84
C ALA A 92 13.12 41.89 -31.73
N ASP A 93 14.12 42.14 -32.58
CA ASP A 93 15.39 41.42 -32.57
C ASP A 93 16.19 41.69 -31.30
N LEU A 94 16.15 42.92 -30.77
CA LEU A 94 16.73 43.26 -29.47
C LEU A 94 16.04 42.52 -28.31
N MET A 95 14.72 42.30 -28.39
CA MET A 95 13.97 41.55 -27.39
C MET A 95 14.12 40.02 -27.51
N LYS A 96 14.55 39.52 -28.67
CA LYS A 96 14.57 38.09 -28.99
C LYS A 96 15.44 37.26 -28.02
N SER A 97 16.60 37.77 -27.65
CA SER A 97 17.51 37.11 -26.70
C SER A 97 16.87 36.97 -25.31
N GLY A 98 16.23 38.03 -24.81
CA GLY A 98 15.49 38.01 -23.55
C GLY A 98 14.31 37.03 -23.57
N VAL A 99 13.57 36.98 -24.67
CA VAL A 99 12.47 36.00 -24.87
C VAL A 99 12.99 34.57 -24.91
N GLN A 100 14.12 34.31 -25.57
CA GLN A 100 14.73 32.98 -25.61
C GLN A 100 15.21 32.54 -24.23
N LEU A 101 15.85 33.43 -23.47
CA LEU A 101 16.28 33.17 -22.10
C LEU A 101 15.09 32.88 -21.18
N ALA A 102 14.02 33.69 -21.28
CA ALA A 102 12.79 33.51 -20.52
C ALA A 102 12.13 32.15 -20.83
N ARG A 103 12.06 31.76 -22.11
CA ARG A 103 11.54 30.46 -22.53
C ARG A 103 12.36 29.31 -21.97
N GLN A 104 13.69 29.43 -22.01
CA GLN A 104 14.58 28.43 -21.45
C GLN A 104 14.42 28.32 -19.93
N ALA A 105 14.28 29.44 -19.22
CA ALA A 105 14.06 29.46 -17.78
C ALA A 105 12.74 28.75 -17.39
N VAL A 106 11.64 29.03 -18.10
CA VAL A 106 10.36 28.33 -17.88
C VAL A 106 10.51 26.84 -18.17
N ARG A 107 11.13 26.48 -19.30
CA ARG A 107 11.35 25.08 -19.70
C ARG A 107 12.12 24.30 -18.64
N LEU A 108 13.21 24.86 -18.10
CA LEU A 108 13.99 24.21 -17.05
C LEU A 108 13.14 23.94 -15.79
N GLN A 109 12.26 24.87 -15.40
CA GLN A 109 11.37 24.66 -14.26
C GLN A 109 10.29 23.59 -14.53
N GLU A 110 9.78 23.53 -15.77
CA GLU A 110 8.85 22.48 -16.20
C GLU A 110 9.50 21.09 -16.24
N GLU A 111 10.74 21.00 -16.71
CA GLU A 111 11.55 19.78 -16.69
C GLU A 111 11.78 19.31 -15.24
N GLN A 112 12.15 20.22 -14.33
CA GLN A 112 12.25 19.90 -12.89
C GLN A 112 10.93 19.39 -12.30
N LEU A 113 9.79 20.00 -12.67
CA LEU A 113 8.48 19.55 -12.23
C LEU A 113 8.14 18.15 -12.77
N ALA A 114 8.48 17.87 -14.03
CA ALA A 114 8.29 16.56 -14.64
C ALA A 114 9.14 15.49 -13.92
N GLU A 115 10.39 15.80 -13.59
CA GLU A 115 11.27 14.89 -12.84
C GLU A 115 10.76 14.62 -11.43
N LEU A 116 10.28 15.65 -10.70
CA LEU A 116 9.65 15.44 -9.38
C LEU A 116 8.42 14.51 -9.47
N ARG A 117 7.58 14.68 -10.49
CA ARG A 117 6.41 13.82 -10.72
C ARG A 117 6.80 12.39 -11.08
N ARG A 118 7.86 12.20 -11.86
CA ARG A 118 8.42 10.88 -12.19
C ARG A 118 8.98 10.20 -10.96
N ALA A 119 9.79 10.92 -10.17
CA ALA A 119 10.34 10.42 -8.91
C ALA A 119 9.24 10.02 -7.93
N ARG A 120 8.21 10.85 -7.74
CA ARG A 120 7.04 10.52 -6.91
C ARG A 120 6.36 9.24 -7.39
N SER A 121 6.10 9.13 -8.69
CA SER A 121 5.46 7.93 -9.27
C SER A 121 6.28 6.66 -9.01
N ALA A 122 7.62 6.75 -9.13
CA ALA A 122 8.51 5.64 -8.84
C ALA A 122 8.50 5.25 -7.35
N LYS A 123 8.52 6.23 -6.44
CA LYS A 123 8.41 6.00 -4.98
C LYS A 123 7.08 5.34 -4.61
N ILE A 124 5.97 5.81 -5.17
CA ILE A 124 4.64 5.20 -4.96
C ILE A 124 4.62 3.76 -5.51
N ALA A 125 5.15 3.54 -6.71
CA ALA A 125 5.22 2.21 -7.31
C ALA A 125 6.05 1.23 -6.47
N ASP A 126 7.12 1.71 -5.84
CA ASP A 126 7.95 0.92 -4.94
C ASP A 126 7.19 0.47 -3.67
N VAL A 127 6.45 1.38 -3.01
CA VAL A 127 5.59 1.01 -1.88
C VAL A 127 4.52 0.01 -2.31
N ARG A 128 3.89 0.22 -3.48
CA ARG A 128 2.89 -0.70 -4.03
C ARG A 128 3.46 -2.07 -4.33
N ARG A 129 4.70 -2.15 -4.83
CA ARG A 129 5.39 -3.41 -5.10
C ARG A 129 5.58 -4.23 -3.82
N ILE A 130 5.96 -3.59 -2.72
CA ILE A 130 6.08 -4.27 -1.42
C ILE A 130 4.72 -4.80 -0.98
N LEU A 131 3.67 -3.97 -1.05
CA LEU A 131 2.31 -4.37 -0.68
C LEU A 131 1.71 -5.46 -1.58
N ALA A 132 2.14 -5.58 -2.84
CA ALA A 132 1.75 -6.69 -3.71
C ALA A 132 2.24 -8.05 -3.17
N GLY A 133 3.31 -8.06 -2.37
CA GLY A 133 3.77 -9.25 -1.66
C GLY A 133 2.73 -9.83 -0.67
N LEU A 134 1.69 -9.06 -0.29
CA LEU A 134 0.60 -9.54 0.57
C LEU A 134 -0.33 -10.52 -0.16
N GLU A 135 -0.48 -10.41 -1.47
CA GLU A 135 -1.41 -11.20 -2.29
C GLU A 135 -1.14 -12.71 -2.20
N PRO A 136 0.08 -13.22 -2.48
CA PRO A 136 0.37 -14.65 -2.38
C PRO A 136 0.22 -15.21 -0.95
N VAL A 137 0.53 -14.40 0.07
CA VAL A 137 0.34 -14.78 1.48
C VAL A 137 -1.16 -14.91 1.80
N ASN A 138 -1.97 -13.96 1.32
CA ASN A 138 -3.42 -13.98 1.51
C ASN A 138 -4.09 -15.18 0.83
N ASP A 139 -3.64 -15.53 -0.39
CA ASP A 139 -4.11 -16.73 -1.08
C ASP A 139 -3.78 -18.00 -0.30
N THR A 140 -2.56 -18.11 0.21
CA THR A 140 -2.12 -19.23 1.05
C THR A 140 -2.93 -19.29 2.35
N LEU A 141 -3.18 -18.15 2.99
CA LEU A 141 -4.02 -18.05 4.19
C LEU A 141 -5.45 -18.53 3.92
N ARG A 142 -6.03 -18.16 2.78
CA ARG A 142 -7.38 -18.59 2.39
C ARG A 142 -7.46 -20.11 2.25
N VAL A 143 -6.49 -20.71 1.55
CA VAL A 143 -6.41 -22.17 1.37
C VAL A 143 -6.24 -22.87 2.73
N ARG A 144 -5.34 -22.39 3.59
CA ARG A 144 -5.13 -23.01 4.91
C ARG A 144 -6.32 -22.85 5.85
N LYS A 145 -6.99 -21.68 5.85
CA LYS A 145 -8.23 -21.47 6.62
C LYS A 145 -9.35 -22.40 6.15
N ALA A 146 -9.42 -22.70 4.85
CA ALA A 146 -10.35 -23.70 4.32
C ALA A 146 -9.97 -25.12 4.78
N ALA A 147 -8.68 -25.49 4.70
CA ALA A 147 -8.18 -26.79 5.15
C ALA A 147 -8.40 -27.03 6.66
N ALA A 148 -8.32 -25.98 7.49
CA ALA A 148 -8.57 -26.05 8.92
C ALA A 148 -10.02 -26.41 9.28
N ARG A 149 -10.99 -26.24 8.35
CA ARG A 149 -12.39 -26.63 8.57
C ARG A 149 -12.58 -28.14 8.71
N ILE A 150 -11.71 -28.95 8.09
CA ILE A 150 -11.78 -30.42 8.11
C ILE A 150 -11.52 -30.97 9.53
N PRO A 151 -10.39 -30.67 10.19
CA PRO A 151 -10.19 -31.11 11.58
C PRO A 151 -11.15 -30.41 12.56
N GLU A 152 -11.65 -29.21 12.24
CA GLU A 152 -12.69 -28.53 13.04
C GLU A 152 -14.03 -29.27 13.01
N SER A 153 -14.46 -29.78 11.85
CA SER A 153 -15.65 -30.64 11.77
C SER A 153 -15.43 -31.99 12.44
N ALA A 154 -14.28 -32.63 12.21
CA ALA A 154 -13.94 -33.91 12.84
C ALA A 154 -13.92 -33.81 14.38
N LEU A 155 -13.39 -32.70 14.92
CA LEU A 155 -13.41 -32.43 16.35
C LEU A 155 -14.84 -32.26 16.88
N ARG A 156 -15.71 -31.58 16.13
CA ARG A 156 -17.12 -31.39 16.51
C ARG A 156 -17.88 -32.73 16.54
N ASP A 157 -17.64 -33.59 15.56
CA ASP A 157 -18.24 -34.93 15.53
C ASP A 157 -17.71 -35.78 16.70
N ALA A 158 -16.40 -35.76 16.97
CA ALA A 158 -15.80 -36.48 18.10
C ALA A 158 -16.35 -36.00 19.45
N LEU A 159 -16.62 -34.71 19.60
CA LEU A 159 -17.27 -34.15 20.80
C LEU A 159 -18.71 -34.64 20.96
N ARG A 160 -19.47 -34.74 19.86
CA ARG A 160 -20.83 -35.30 19.88
C ARG A 160 -20.80 -36.76 20.30
N ASP A 161 -19.89 -37.55 19.73
CA ASP A 161 -19.74 -38.97 20.05
C ASP A 161 -19.31 -39.18 21.51
N PHE A 162 -18.38 -38.35 22.01
CA PHE A 162 -18.02 -38.32 23.43
C PHE A 162 -19.23 -38.04 24.32
N SER A 163 -20.05 -37.03 23.99
CA SER A 163 -21.24 -36.70 24.77
C SER A 163 -22.27 -37.83 24.81
N ALA A 164 -22.42 -38.56 23.69
CA ALA A 164 -23.31 -39.71 23.60
C ALA A 164 -22.78 -40.92 24.38
N ALA A 165 -21.46 -41.19 24.30
CA ALA A 165 -20.80 -42.25 25.05
C ALA A 165 -20.83 -42.00 26.57
N ALA A 166 -20.62 -40.74 26.99
CA ALA A 166 -20.67 -40.33 28.38
C ALA A 166 -22.07 -40.54 28.98
N ARG A 167 -23.14 -40.21 28.24
CA ARG A 167 -24.52 -40.45 28.67
C ARG A 167 -24.84 -41.94 28.86
N LYS A 168 -24.24 -42.80 28.03
CA LYS A 168 -24.41 -44.25 28.09
C LYS A 168 -23.49 -44.92 29.13
N SER A 169 -22.63 -44.17 29.80
CA SER A 169 -21.62 -44.68 30.75
C SER A 169 -20.70 -45.77 30.16
N ASP A 170 -20.49 -45.75 28.83
CA ASP A 170 -19.62 -46.72 28.16
C ASP A 170 -18.16 -46.22 28.19
N ALA A 171 -17.39 -46.74 29.15
CA ALA A 171 -16.01 -46.33 29.37
C ALA A 171 -15.09 -46.56 28.15
N ALA A 172 -15.34 -47.61 27.35
CA ALA A 172 -14.53 -47.92 26.18
C ALA A 172 -14.81 -46.94 25.03
N LEU A 173 -16.08 -46.58 24.82
CA LEU A 173 -16.47 -45.58 23.83
C LEU A 173 -16.04 -44.17 24.24
N VAL A 174 -16.10 -43.85 25.54
CA VAL A 174 -15.58 -42.57 26.08
C VAL A 174 -14.09 -42.43 25.80
N ASP A 175 -13.29 -43.47 26.06
CA ASP A 175 -11.84 -43.40 25.83
C ASP A 175 -11.49 -43.27 24.34
N ARG A 176 -12.21 -43.99 23.46
CA ARG A 176 -12.05 -43.87 22.00
C ARG A 176 -12.41 -42.47 21.50
N ALA A 177 -13.52 -41.91 21.98
CA ALA A 177 -13.95 -40.56 21.60
C ALA A 177 -12.94 -39.49 22.08
N LEU A 178 -12.41 -39.62 23.30
CA LEU A 178 -11.33 -38.75 23.81
C LEU A 178 -10.06 -38.83 22.95
N GLY A 179 -9.67 -40.03 22.50
CA GLY A 179 -8.54 -40.21 21.57
C GLY A 179 -8.77 -39.48 20.24
N SER A 180 -9.98 -39.57 19.68
CA SER A 180 -10.36 -38.86 18.46
C SER A 180 -10.38 -37.33 18.64
N MET A 181 -10.87 -36.85 19.79
CA MET A 181 -10.84 -35.42 20.15
C MET A 181 -9.42 -34.87 20.27
N LEU A 182 -8.51 -35.60 20.94
CA LEU A 182 -7.10 -35.21 21.05
C LEU A 182 -6.40 -35.20 19.68
N GLY A 183 -6.65 -36.23 18.85
CA GLY A 183 -6.11 -36.31 17.50
C GLY A 183 -6.56 -35.13 16.63
N SER A 184 -7.87 -34.91 16.53
CA SER A 184 -8.45 -33.82 15.73
C SER A 184 -8.05 -32.43 16.28
N GLY A 185 -8.01 -32.27 17.61
CA GLY A 185 -7.55 -31.06 18.28
C GLY A 185 -6.09 -30.74 17.97
N SER A 186 -5.20 -31.73 18.01
CA SER A 186 -3.79 -31.56 17.66
C SER A 186 -3.58 -31.16 16.20
N GLN A 187 -4.33 -31.77 15.27
CA GLN A 187 -4.31 -31.42 13.85
C GLN A 187 -4.81 -30.00 13.62
N LEU A 188 -5.92 -29.61 14.27
CA LEU A 188 -6.47 -28.26 14.19
C LEU A 188 -5.50 -27.22 14.74
N LEU A 189 -4.86 -27.51 15.88
CA LEU A 189 -3.84 -26.65 16.46
C LEU A 189 -2.63 -26.47 15.52
N ALA A 190 -2.16 -27.54 14.88
CA ALA A 190 -1.09 -27.46 13.90
C ALA A 190 -1.45 -26.57 12.71
N GLN A 191 -2.69 -26.64 12.21
CA GLN A 191 -3.17 -25.74 11.15
C GLN A 191 -3.20 -24.28 11.61
N TRP A 192 -3.70 -24.01 12.82
CA TRP A 192 -3.77 -22.65 13.35
C TRP A 192 -2.40 -22.05 13.67
N ARG A 193 -1.42 -22.86 14.11
CA ARG A 193 -0.02 -22.41 14.25
C ARG A 193 0.58 -22.02 12.90
N ALA A 194 0.33 -22.81 11.85
CA ALA A 194 0.78 -22.47 10.49
C ALA A 194 0.09 -21.20 9.95
N ILE A 195 -1.20 -21.02 10.24
CA ILE A 195 -1.93 -19.78 9.91
C ILE A 195 -1.31 -18.59 10.66
N ALA A 196 -1.05 -18.72 11.97
CA ALA A 196 -0.46 -17.64 12.76
C ALA A 196 0.92 -17.21 12.22
N GLU A 197 1.73 -18.15 11.73
CA GLU A 197 3.01 -17.84 11.11
C GLU A 197 2.84 -17.05 9.79
N LEU A 198 1.88 -17.44 8.95
CA LEU A 198 1.55 -16.67 7.74
C LEU A 198 1.02 -15.27 8.08
N GLU A 199 0.23 -15.11 9.14
CA GLU A 199 -0.24 -13.79 9.59
C GLU A 199 0.92 -12.92 10.11
N ARG A 200 1.96 -13.51 10.72
CA ARG A 200 3.20 -12.78 11.06
C ARG A 200 3.94 -12.33 9.81
N GLN A 201 4.05 -13.18 8.79
CA GLN A 201 4.66 -12.81 7.52
C GLN A 201 3.88 -11.67 6.84
N TYR A 202 2.54 -11.78 6.81
CA TYR A 202 1.65 -10.72 6.32
C TYR A 202 1.89 -9.39 7.05
N SER A 203 1.97 -9.44 8.38
CA SER A 203 2.28 -8.28 9.22
C SER A 203 3.66 -7.70 8.91
N GLY A 204 4.66 -8.56 8.70
CA GLY A 204 6.03 -8.16 8.34
C GLY A 204 6.10 -7.39 7.02
N ILE A 205 5.34 -7.80 6.01
CA ILE A 205 5.25 -7.10 4.72
C ILE A 205 4.57 -5.73 4.88
N ALA A 206 3.47 -5.65 5.64
CA ALA A 206 2.80 -4.39 5.91
C ALA A 206 3.73 -3.40 6.65
N GLU A 207 4.49 -3.89 7.61
CA GLU A 207 5.50 -3.13 8.35
C GLU A 207 6.68 -2.68 7.47
N GLN A 208 7.14 -3.54 6.57
CA GLN A 208 8.17 -3.18 5.58
C GLN A 208 7.68 -2.05 4.68
N ALA A 209 6.43 -2.12 4.21
CA ALA A 209 5.83 -1.06 3.40
C ALA A 209 5.71 0.25 4.19
N ARG A 210 5.32 0.20 5.48
CA ARG A 210 5.29 1.37 6.37
C ARG A 210 6.68 2.00 6.52
N ARG A 211 7.71 1.20 6.78
CA ARG A 211 9.10 1.70 6.88
C ARG A 211 9.57 2.33 5.59
N ARG A 212 9.23 1.73 4.45
CA ARG A 212 9.59 2.28 3.14
C ARG A 212 8.91 3.63 2.90
N LEU A 213 7.63 3.74 3.24
CA LEU A 213 6.88 4.99 3.18
C LEU A 213 7.48 6.07 4.10
N ALA A 214 7.85 5.71 5.33
CA ALA A 214 8.53 6.60 6.27
C ALA A 214 9.89 7.08 5.74
N GLY A 215 10.63 6.22 5.03
CA GLY A 215 11.85 6.59 4.31
C GLY A 215 11.64 7.64 3.21
N TYR A 216 10.41 7.86 2.76
CA TYR A 216 10.02 8.94 1.85
C TYR A 216 9.45 10.17 2.56
N GLY A 217 9.54 10.23 3.90
CA GLY A 217 9.07 11.37 4.70
C GLY A 217 7.56 11.37 4.98
N VAL A 218 6.87 10.24 4.75
CA VAL A 218 5.42 10.12 4.99
C VAL A 218 5.16 9.06 6.06
N THR A 219 4.34 9.38 7.06
CA THR A 219 3.95 8.44 8.11
C THR A 219 2.55 7.90 7.88
N ALA A 220 2.39 6.57 7.97
CA ALA A 220 1.08 5.92 8.07
C ALA A 220 0.87 5.44 9.51
N GLY A 221 -0.25 5.82 10.11
CA GLY A 221 -0.71 5.37 11.43
C GLY A 221 -1.36 4.00 11.41
#